data_AF-A0A4Q3N3Z8-F1
#
_entry.id   AF-A0A4Q3N3Z8-F1
#
_cell.length_a   1.000
_cell.length_b   1.000
_cell.length_c   1.000
_cell.angle_alpha   90.00
_cell.angle_beta   90.00
_cell.angle_gamma   90.00
#
_symmetry.space_group_name_H-M   'P 1'
#
loop_
_entity.id
_entity.type
_entity.pdbx_description
1 polymer ?
#
loop_
_entity_poly.entity_id
_entity_poly.type
_entity_poly.pdbx_seq_one_letter_code
_entity_poly.pdbx_strand_id
1 'polypeptide(L)' 'MDPLPWPLIRALGLVMPTWASLVQTRYVWNTPHTLDNSRLEALIGAEPHTPLEQAARQALAGLGRAGGAAPALRAA' A
#
# COMPACT_ATOMS: atom_id res chain seq x y z
N MET A 1 5.90 9.95 -8.15
CA MET A 1 6.18 9.85 -6.70
C MET A 1 7.67 9.95 -6.56
N ASP A 2 8.16 11.01 -5.94
CA ASP A 2 9.60 11.16 -5.73
C ASP A 2 10.10 10.02 -4.83
N PRO A 3 11.27 9.44 -5.15
CA PRO A 3 11.83 8.37 -4.34
C PRO A 3 12.05 8.88 -2.92
N LEU A 4 11.63 8.07 -1.92
CA LEU A 4 11.87 8.38 -0.51
C LEU A 4 13.38 8.63 -0.26
N PRO A 5 13.75 9.56 0.62
CA PRO A 5 15.14 9.88 0.93
C PRO A 5 15.78 8.78 1.79
N TRP A 6 16.01 7.60 1.21
CA TRP A 6 16.55 6.42 1.87
C TRP A 6 17.86 6.63 2.64
N PRO A 7 18.82 7.46 2.17
CA PRO A 7 20.03 7.76 2.95
C PRO A 7 19.72 8.43 4.30
N LEU A 8 18.77 9.37 4.33
CA LEU A 8 18.36 10.06 5.56
C LEU A 8 17.62 9.11 6.52
N ILE A 9 16.69 8.32 5.98
CA ILE A 9 15.94 7.32 6.76
C ILE A 9 16.89 6.29 7.38
N ARG A 10 17.92 5.86 6.64
CA ARG A 10 18.96 4.96 7.14
C ARG A 10 19.76 5.58 8.29
N ALA A 11 20.11 6.85 8.21
CA ALA A 11 20.82 7.55 9.28
C ALA A 11 19.97 7.62 10.56
N LEU A 12 18.68 7.95 10.45
CA LEU A 12 17.74 7.95 11.58
C LEU A 12 17.55 6.55 12.17
N GLY A 13 17.58 5.51 11.33
CA GLY A 13 17.48 4.12 11.77
C GLY A 13 18.61 3.64 12.69
N LEU A 14 19.76 4.34 12.73
CA LEU A 14 20.84 3.99 13.65
C LEU A 14 20.51 4.34 15.11
N VAL A 15 19.67 5.36 15.33
CA VAL A 15 19.34 5.87 16.67
C VAL A 15 17.92 5.52 17.10
N MET A 16 17.04 5.17 16.16
CA MET A 16 15.64 4.91 16.42
C MET A 16 15.17 3.58 15.82
N PRO A 17 14.76 2.60 16.65
CA PRO A 17 14.35 1.27 16.20
C PRO A 17 13.22 1.28 15.15
N THR A 18 12.23 2.17 15.29
CA THR A 18 11.12 2.28 14.34
C THR A 18 11.60 2.61 12.92
N TRP A 19 12.59 3.50 12.80
CA TRP A 19 13.17 3.87 11.51
C TRP A 19 14.05 2.74 10.96
N ALA A 20 14.73 1.98 11.82
CA ALA A 20 15.47 0.79 11.40
C ALA A 20 14.54 -0.26 10.74
N SER A 21 13.33 -0.45 11.28
CA SER A 21 12.32 -1.32 10.68
C SER A 21 11.85 -0.82 9.31
N LEU A 22 11.68 0.50 9.15
CA LEU A 22 11.34 1.10 7.84
C LEU A 22 12.46 0.91 6.80
N VAL A 23 13.72 0.94 7.20
CA VAL A 23 14.84 0.65 6.30
C VAL A 23 14.77 -0.78 5.77
N GLN A 24 14.31 -1.75 6.57
CA GLN A 24 14.18 -3.14 6.16
C GLN A 24 13.09 -3.35 5.12
N THR A 25 12.02 -2.53 5.13
CA THR A 25 10.95 -2.60 4.13
C THR A 25 11.29 -1.88 2.82
N ARG A 26 12.50 -1.31 2.70
CA ARG A 26 12.99 -0.62 1.49
C ARG A 26 12.78 -1.41 0.20
N TYR A 27 12.85 -2.73 0.25
CA TYR A 27 12.68 -3.57 -0.93
C TYR A 27 11.30 -3.40 -1.58
N VAL A 28 10.24 -3.14 -0.80
CA VAL A 28 8.87 -2.93 -1.30
C VAL A 28 8.80 -1.79 -2.31
N TRP A 29 9.62 -0.76 -2.15
CA TRP A 29 9.63 0.42 -3.04
C TRP A 29 10.60 0.31 -4.22
N ASN A 30 11.64 -0.52 -4.12
CA ASN A 30 12.70 -0.58 -5.14
C ASN A 30 12.58 -1.78 -6.07
N THR A 31 11.80 -2.79 -5.68
CA THR A 31 11.57 -3.97 -6.50
C THR A 31 10.14 -3.90 -7.07
N PRO A 32 9.95 -4.07 -8.39
CA PRO A 32 8.61 -4.21 -8.95
C PRO A 32 8.04 -5.56 -8.51
N HIS A 33 6.91 -5.54 -7.80
CA HIS A 33 6.22 -6.75 -7.36
C HIS A 33 4.89 -6.85 -8.12
N THR A 34 4.55 -8.06 -8.57
CA THR A 34 3.24 -8.38 -9.14
C THR A 34 2.54 -9.37 -8.23
N LEU A 35 1.24 -9.18 -8.01
CA LEU A 35 0.41 -10.15 -7.31
C LEU A 35 -0.03 -11.24 -8.29
N ASP A 36 0.24 -12.49 -7.95
CA ASP A 36 -0.28 -13.68 -8.63
C ASP A 36 -1.31 -14.34 -7.70
N ASN A 37 -2.58 -14.28 -8.09
CA ASN A 37 -3.70 -14.80 -7.32
C ASN A 37 -4.10 -16.24 -7.72
N SER A 38 -3.38 -16.89 -8.65
CA SER A 38 -3.74 -18.23 -9.15
C SER A 38 -3.92 -19.27 -8.05
N ARG A 39 -3.06 -19.24 -7.02
CA ARG A 39 -3.16 -20.13 -5.85
C ARG A 39 -4.36 -19.83 -4.98
N LEU A 40 -4.74 -18.56 -4.87
CA LEU A 40 -5.93 -18.14 -4.13
C LEU A 40 -7.18 -18.61 -4.88
N GLU A 41 -7.25 -18.36 -6.18
CA GLU A 41 -8.38 -18.77 -7.00
C GLU A 41 -8.56 -20.29 -7.02
N ALA A 42 -7.46 -21.06 -7.06
CA ALA A 42 -7.51 -22.52 -6.94
C ALA A 42 -8.09 -22.99 -5.59
N LEU A 43 -7.95 -22.18 -4.54
CA LEU A 43 -8.43 -22.51 -3.19
C LEU A 43 -9.90 -22.09 -2.97
N ILE A 44 -10.30 -20.90 -3.43
CA ILE A 44 -11.61 -20.30 -3.11
C ILE A 44 -12.55 -20.11 -4.31
N GLY A 45 -12.10 -20.41 -5.53
CA GLY A 45 -12.81 -20.09 -6.76
C GLY A 45 -12.56 -18.63 -7.18
N ALA A 46 -13.55 -17.99 -7.81
CA ALA A 46 -13.39 -16.61 -8.28
C ALA A 46 -13.15 -15.64 -7.11
N GLU A 47 -12.14 -14.79 -7.24
CA GLU A 47 -11.82 -13.78 -6.23
C GLU A 47 -12.96 -12.73 -6.15
N PRO A 48 -13.53 -12.48 -4.95
CA PRO A 48 -14.48 -11.39 -4.77
C PRO A 48 -13.78 -10.03 -4.90
N HIS A 49 -13.98 -9.34 -6.02
CA HIS A 49 -13.43 -8.00 -6.21
C HIS A 49 -14.34 -6.91 -5.66
N THR A 50 -13.81 -6.08 -4.77
CA THR A 50 -14.44 -4.81 -4.39
C THR A 50 -13.82 -3.68 -5.22
N PRO A 51 -14.62 -2.88 -5.96
CA PRO A 51 -14.08 -1.74 -6.70
C PRO A 51 -13.28 -0.81 -5.78
N LEU A 52 -12.10 -0.38 -6.23
CA LEU A 52 -11.17 0.41 -5.41
C LEU A 52 -11.81 1.69 -4.85
N GLU A 53 -12.62 2.37 -5.67
CA GLU A 53 -13.33 3.59 -5.26
C GLU A 53 -14.26 3.33 -4.07
N GLN A 54 -14.99 2.20 -4.10
CA GLN A 54 -15.86 1.78 -3.01
C GLN A 54 -15.05 1.41 -1.77
N ALA A 55 -14.00 0.60 -1.92
CA ALA A 55 -13.13 0.20 -0.81
C ALA A 55 -12.48 1.42 -0.12
N ALA A 56 -11.98 2.37 -0.91
CA ALA A 56 -11.37 3.60 -0.40
C ALA A 56 -12.37 4.45 0.39
N ARG A 57 -13.59 4.64 -0.13
CA ARG A 57 -14.65 5.36 0.60
C ARG A 57 -14.97 4.71 1.94
N GLN A 58 -15.16 3.39 1.95
CA GLN A 58 -15.48 2.65 3.18
C GLN A 58 -14.35 2.73 4.21
N ALA A 59 -13.10 2.59 3.78
CA ALA A 59 -11.94 2.70 4.66
C ALA A 59 -11.80 4.10 5.29
N LEU A 60 -11.97 5.16 4.49
CA LEU A 60 -11.93 6.53 4.98
C LEU A 60 -13.07 6.83 5.96
N ALA A 61 -14.27 6.32 5.69
CA ALA A 61 -15.39 6.44 6.61
C ALA A 61 -15.09 5.74 7.95
N GLY A 62 -14.51 4.52 7.92
CA GLY A 62 -14.09 3.81 9.13
C GLY A 62 -13.01 4.53 9.94
N LEU A 63 -12.17 5.33 9.28
CA LEU A 63 -11.17 6.20 9.92
C LEU A 63 -11.74 7.55 10.39
N GLY A 64 -13.06 7.76 10.28
CA GLY A 64 -13.71 9.04 10.61
C GLY A 64 -13.40 10.19 9.64
N ARG A 65 -12.90 9.87 8.44
CA ARG A 65 -12.50 10.83 7.39
C ARG A 65 -13.49 10.85 6.21
N ALA A 66 -14.78 10.76 6.51
CA ALA A 66 -15.86 10.85 5.52
C ALA A 66 -16.10 12.32 5.12
N GLY A 67 -15.19 12.89 4.31
CA GLY A 67 -15.28 14.30 3.93
C GLY A 67 -14.36 14.66 2.77
N GLY A 68 -14.62 14.11 1.60
CA GLY A 68 -13.94 14.51 0.36
C GLY A 68 -14.43 13.70 -0.84
N ALA A 69 -14.82 14.39 -1.92
CA ALA A 69 -15.11 13.74 -3.18
C ALA A 69 -13.83 13.04 -3.68
N ALA A 70 -13.90 11.72 -3.87
CA ALA A 70 -12.77 10.94 -4.35
C ALA A 70 -12.48 11.30 -5.82
N PRO A 71 -11.23 11.62 -6.19
CA PRO A 71 -10.88 11.80 -7.59
C PRO A 71 -11.13 10.50 -8.35
N ALA A 72 -11.70 10.61 -9.56
CA ALA A 72 -11.94 9.47 -10.44
C ALA A 72 -10.59 8.79 -10.76
N LEU A 73 -10.35 7.64 -10.14
CA LEU A 73 -9.17 6.83 -10.45
C LEU A 73 -9.36 6.26 -11.87
N ARG A 74 -8.44 6.59 -12.77
CA ARG A 74 -8.45 6.03 -14.13
C ARG A 74 -8.25 4.52 -14.03
N ALA A 75 -9.18 3.77 -14.62
CA ALA A 75 -9.01 2.35 -14.85
C ALA A 75 -7.76 2.15 -15.74
N ALA A 76 -6.83 1.33 -15.25
CA ALA A 76 -5.69 0.84 -16.01
C ALA A 76 -6.08 -0.40 -16.79
#